data_AF-A0A533ZTH1-F1
#
_entry.id   AF-A0A533ZTH1-F1
#
_cell.length_a   1.000
_cell.length_b   1.000
_cell.length_c   1.000
_cell.angle_alpha   90.00
_cell.angle_beta   90.00
_cell.angle_gamma   90.00
#
_symmetry.space_group_name_H-M   'P 1'
#
loop_
_entity.id
_entity.type
_entity.pdbx_description
1 polymer ?
#
loop_
_entity_poly.entity_id
_entity_poly.type
_entity_poly.pdbx_seq_one_letter_code
_entity_poly.pdbx_strand_id
1 'polypeptide(L)'
;MVSWQGQRVSGTVRDLSHNGIAVMLPGITEVATEEALIQVPDGIMLRVRPVHVQQRAEMNLTGFKIETIEKGAEQWKRLCSVTQ
;
A
#
# COMPACT_ATOMS: atom_id res chain seq x y z
N MET A 1 -6.36 -3.59 2.11
CA MET A 1 -6.61 -4.33 0.86
C MET A 1 -5.86 -3.64 -0.27
N VAL A 2 -5.15 -4.39 -1.10
CA VAL A 2 -4.44 -3.87 -2.29
C VAL A 2 -5.14 -4.42 -3.53
N SER A 3 -5.35 -3.60 -4.55
CA SER A 3 -6.04 -3.99 -5.78
C SER A 3 -5.45 -3.36 -7.03
N TRP A 4 -5.30 -4.15 -8.09
CA TRP A 4 -4.81 -3.74 -9.42
C TRP A 4 -5.42 -4.67 -10.46
N GLN A 5 -5.73 -4.16 -11.67
CA GLN A 5 -6.20 -4.99 -12.81
C GLN A 5 -7.28 -6.05 -12.46
N GLY A 6 -8.23 -5.69 -11.58
CA GLY A 6 -9.29 -6.61 -11.12
C GLY A 6 -8.87 -7.62 -10.03
N GLN A 7 -7.57 -7.77 -9.75
CA GLN A 7 -7.04 -8.53 -8.62
C GLN A 7 -7.26 -7.77 -7.30
N ARG A 8 -7.53 -8.51 -6.23
CA ARG A 8 -7.66 -7.98 -4.87
C ARG A 8 -6.99 -8.91 -3.90
N VAL A 9 -6.10 -8.36 -3.09
CA VAL A 9 -5.32 -9.12 -2.12
C VAL A 9 -5.33 -8.41 -0.77
N SER A 10 -5.50 -9.20 0.28
CA SER A 10 -5.33 -8.74 1.65
C SER A 10 -3.85 -8.71 2.00
N GLY A 11 -3.42 -7.60 2.59
CA GLY A 11 -2.05 -7.38 3.00
C GLY A 11 -1.99 -6.69 4.35
N THR A 12 -0.83 -6.77 5.00
CA THR A 12 -0.57 -6.13 6.29
C THR A 12 0.35 -4.94 6.10
N VAL A 13 -0.08 -3.75 6.52
CA VAL A 13 0.78 -2.55 6.53
C VAL A 13 1.93 -2.78 7.50
N ARG A 14 3.16 -2.53 7.05
CA ARG A 14 4.38 -2.68 7.86
C ARG A 14 5.07 -1.37 8.15
N ASP A 15 4.97 -0.43 7.22
CA ASP A 15 5.56 0.89 7.35
C ASP A 15 4.71 1.90 6.56
N LEU A 16 4.71 3.15 7.00
CA LEU A 16 3.98 4.22 6.36
C LEU A 16 4.67 5.57 6.55
N SER A 17 4.56 6.41 5.54
CA SER A 17 5.09 7.78 5.53
C SER A 17 4.13 8.69 4.77
N HIS A 18 4.39 10.00 4.77
CA HIS A 18 3.56 10.94 4.01
C HIS A 18 3.50 10.63 2.50
N ASN A 19 4.53 10.00 1.94
CA ASN A 19 4.68 9.76 0.51
C ASN A 19 4.76 8.27 0.12
N GLY A 20 4.69 7.36 1.08
CA GLY A 20 4.89 5.94 0.84
C GLY A 20 4.19 5.05 1.84
N ILE A 21 4.01 3.79 1.46
CA ILE A 21 3.44 2.74 2.30
C ILE A 21 4.07 1.40 1.94
N ALA A 22 4.49 0.63 2.93
CA ALA A 22 4.99 -0.72 2.75
C ALA A 22 3.94 -1.74 3.22
N VAL A 23 3.62 -2.70 2.36
CA VAL A 23 2.61 -3.72 2.62
C VAL A 23 3.21 -5.11 2.42
N MET A 24 3.02 -5.98 3.41
CA MET A 24 3.26 -7.41 3.25
C MET A 24 2.09 -8.06 2.53
N LEU A 25 2.37 -8.69 1.40
CA LEU A 25 1.45 -9.41 0.54
C LEU A 25 1.86 -10.89 0.45
N PRO A 26 0.95 -11.83 0.12
CA PRO A 26 1.31 -13.21 -0.18
C PRO A 26 2.33 -13.31 -1.34
N GLY A 27 3.29 -14.23 -1.24
CA GLY A 27 4.45 -14.34 -2.14
C GLY A 27 4.13 -14.62 -3.61
N ILE A 28 2.96 -15.22 -3.88
CA ILE A 28 2.43 -15.46 -5.23
C ILE A 28 1.85 -14.20 -5.90
N THR A 29 1.88 -13.06 -5.21
CA THR A 29 1.30 -11.82 -5.70
C THR A 29 2.28 -11.08 -6.59
N GLU A 30 2.09 -11.16 -7.91
CA GLU A 30 2.74 -10.27 -8.86
C GLU A 30 1.96 -8.95 -8.92
N VAL A 31 2.46 -7.94 -8.21
CA VAL A 31 1.86 -6.60 -8.22
C VAL A 31 2.20 -5.94 -9.54
N ALA A 32 1.18 -5.48 -10.28
CA ALA A 32 1.37 -4.77 -11.55
C ALA A 32 2.31 -3.56 -11.36
N THR A 33 3.21 -3.38 -12.32
CA THR A 33 4.26 -2.34 -12.30
C THR A 33 3.73 -0.92 -12.47
N GLU A 34 2.47 -0.75 -12.90
CA GLU A 34 1.90 0.55 -13.24
C GLU A 34 1.21 1.22 -12.04
N GLU A 35 -0.01 0.81 -11.68
CA GLU A 35 -0.78 1.43 -10.60
C GLU A 35 -1.61 0.41 -9.81
N ALA A 36 -1.75 0.68 -8.51
CA ALA A 36 -2.62 -0.04 -7.61
C ALA A 36 -3.42 0.93 -6.72
N LEU A 37 -4.53 0.44 -6.19
CA LEU A 37 -5.28 1.09 -5.14
C LEU A 37 -5.06 0.35 -3.82
N ILE A 38 -4.71 1.09 -2.78
CA ILE A 38 -4.64 0.58 -1.41
C ILE A 38 -5.76 1.20 -0.60
N GLN A 39 -6.59 0.33 -0.04
CA GLN A 39 -7.56 0.68 0.99
C GLN A 39 -6.96 0.32 2.34
N VAL A 40 -6.78 1.32 3.19
CA VAL A 40 -6.42 1.14 4.60
C VAL A 40 -7.65 1.47 5.47
N PRO A 41 -7.62 1.18 6.78
CA PRO A 41 -8.75 1.49 7.67
C PRO A 41 -9.17 2.97 7.64
N ASP A 42 -10.30 3.28 8.26
CA ASP A 42 -10.87 4.63 8.35
C ASP A 42 -11.24 5.27 7.00
N GLY A 43 -11.47 4.42 6.00
CA GLY A 43 -11.96 4.84 4.69
C GLY A 43 -10.92 5.60 3.85
N ILE A 44 -9.64 5.45 4.17
CA ILE A 44 -8.55 6.03 3.38
C ILE A 44 -8.32 5.18 2.13
N MET A 45 -8.18 5.85 0.98
CA MET A 45 -7.90 5.23 -0.29
C MET A 45 -6.72 5.94 -0.96
N LEU A 46 -5.69 5.16 -1.30
CA LEU A 46 -4.44 5.64 -1.88
C LEU A 46 -4.28 5.07 -3.29
N ARG A 47 -4.08 5.93 -4.29
CA ARG A 47 -3.52 5.51 -5.58
C ARG A 47 -2.01 5.51 -5.46
N VAL A 48 -1.43 4.36 -5.77
CA VAL A 48 -0.01 4.10 -5.54
C VAL A 48 0.61 3.38 -6.73
N ARG A 49 1.94 3.42 -6.82
CA ARG A 49 2.70 2.54 -7.71
C ARG A 49 3.76 1.77 -6.91
N PRO A 50 4.02 0.49 -7.23
CA PRO A 50 5.11 -0.23 -6.58
C PRO A 50 6.45 0.41 -6.97
N VAL A 51 7.34 0.56 -5.99
CA VAL A 51 8.70 1.08 -6.20
C VAL A 51 9.78 0.12 -5.72
N HIS A 52 9.39 -0.85 -4.88
CA HIS A 52 10.29 -1.87 -4.38
C HIS A 52 9.52 -3.14 -4.01
N VAL A 53 10.08 -4.31 -4.33
CA VAL A 53 9.55 -5.61 -3.90
C VAL A 53 10.70 -6.40 -3.29
N GLN A 54 10.54 -6.79 -2.03
CA GLN A 54 11.46 -7.69 -1.34
C GLN A 54 10.75 -9.01 -1.06
N GLN A 55 11.21 -10.09 -1.71
CA GLN A 55 10.73 -11.44 -1.43
C GLN A 55 11.21 -11.91 -0.05
N ARG A 56 10.29 -12.46 0.75
CA ARG A 56 10.52 -12.99 2.10
C ARG A 56 9.79 -14.31 2.27
N ALA A 57 10.45 -15.41 1.89
CA ALA A 57 9.88 -16.75 1.94
C ALA A 57 8.49 -16.80 1.26
N GLU A 58 7.42 -16.96 2.03
CA GLU A 58 6.04 -17.07 1.54
C GLU A 58 5.32 -15.71 1.36
N MET A 59 5.99 -14.60 1.67
CA MET A 59 5.43 -13.25 1.64
C MET A 59 6.33 -12.30 0.85
N ASN A 60 5.74 -11.27 0.25
CA ASN A 60 6.44 -10.17 -0.40
C ASN A 60 6.23 -8.89 0.41
N LEU A 61 7.31 -8.22 0.79
CA LEU A 61 7.23 -6.85 1.30
C LEU A 61 7.31 -5.92 0.10
N THR A 62 6.18 -5.30 -0.26
CA THR A 62 6.10 -4.36 -1.37
C THR A 62 6.02 -2.94 -0.85
N GLY A 63 7.00 -2.12 -1.23
CA GLY A 63 7.01 -0.68 -1.02
C GLY A 63 6.27 0.01 -2.16
N PHE A 64 5.34 0.88 -1.80
CA PHE A 64 4.54 1.66 -2.72
C PHE A 64 4.80 3.15 -2.52
N LYS A 65 4.96 3.88 -3.62
CA LYS A 65 4.92 5.35 -3.62
C LYS A 65 3.48 5.80 -3.79
N ILE A 66 3.05 6.76 -2.99
CA ILE A 66 1.72 7.38 -3.11
C ILE A 66 1.78 8.39 -4.23
N GLU A 67 0.92 8.22 -5.23
CA GLU A 67 0.74 9.19 -6.32
C GLU A 67 -0.40 10.15 -5.97
N THR A 68 -1.51 9.63 -5.44
CA THR A 68 -2.67 10.44 -5.03
C THR A 68 -3.37 9.83 -3.81
N ILE A 69 -3.88 10.68 -2.92
CA ILE A 69 -4.82 10.26 -1.87
C ILE A 69 -6.23 10.49 -2.41
N GLU A 70 -6.88 9.42 -2.87
CA GLU A 70 -8.23 9.47 -3.45
C GLU A 70 -9.29 9.79 -2.40
N LYS A 71 -9.08 9.32 -1.16
CA LYS A 71 -9.99 9.55 -0.03
C LYS A 71 -9.23 9.55 1.29
N GLY A 72 -9.65 10.41 2.22
CA GLY A 72 -9.18 10.40 3.60
C GLY A 72 -7.84 11.11 3.82
N ALA A 73 -7.56 12.21 3.11
CA ALA A 73 -6.29 12.94 3.22
C ALA A 73 -5.95 13.41 4.65
N GLU A 74 -6.93 13.92 5.41
CA GLU A 74 -6.72 14.34 6.80
C GLU A 74 -6.48 13.14 7.73
N GLN A 75 -7.19 12.03 7.51
CA GLN A 75 -6.99 10.79 8.24
C GLN A 75 -5.59 10.22 7.96
N TRP A 76 -5.14 10.24 6.71
CA TRP A 76 -3.80 9.82 6.32
C TRP A 76 -2.73 10.67 6.99
N LYS A 77 -2.88 12.00 6.95
CA LYS A 77 -1.95 12.92 7.62
C LYS A 77 -1.84 12.63 9.11
N ARG A 78 -2.97 12.45 9.80
CA ARG A 78 -2.99 12.08 11.23
C ARG A 78 -2.33 10.72 11.48
N LEU A 79 -2.60 9.72 10.65
CA LEU A 79 -2.02 8.39 10.77
C LEU A 79 -0.48 8.45 10.68
N CYS A 80 0.05 9.22 9.73
CA CYS A 80 1.49 9.44 9.59
C CYS A 80 2.10 10.22 10.76
N SER A 81 1.36 11.14 11.40
CA SER A 81 1.88 11.92 12.53
C SER A 81 1.97 11.13 13.84
N VAL A 82 1.21 10.04 13.98
CA VAL A 82 1.19 9.20 15.21
C VAL A 82 2.23 8.08 15.16
N THR A 83 2.69 7.73 13.96
CA THR A 83 3.59 6.58 13.71
C THR A 83 5.05 6.96 13.51
N GLN A 84 5.41 8.22 13.77
CA GLN A 84 6.79 8.74 13.70
C GLN A 84 7.55 8.58 15.01
#